data_AF-Q05W41-F1
#
_entry.id   AF-Q05W41-F1
#
_cell.length_a   1.000
_cell.length_b   1.000
_cell.length_c   1.000
_cell.angle_alpha   90.00
_cell.angle_beta   90.00
_cell.angle_gamma   90.00
#
_symmetry.space_group_name_H-M   'P 1'
#
loop_
_entity.id
_entity.type
_entity.pdbx_description
1 polymer ?
#
loop_
_entity_poly.entity_id
_entity_poly.type
_entity_poly.pdbx_seq_one_letter_code
_entity_poly.pdbx_strand_id
1 'polypeptide(L)'
;MKRFLGRYFLPILLGSSLYALCRPTTLLYERIVHVFVGDSWPSLKRGLNYSCRSILADDFAYRLVVYSLPNALWHVSLCFVLSFGLKSFWGVKGAVWRFRLVLFLFVAFVPDFLQFLGLLPGTFDVLDIALAFLASIFVWSVT
;
A
#
# COMPACT_ATOMS: atom_id res chain seq x y z
N MET A 1 -6.62 -5.03 -26.54
CA MET A 1 -6.15 -4.12 -25.47
C MET A 1 -7.25 -3.39 -24.70
N LYS A 2 -8.23 -2.71 -25.34
CA LYS A 2 -9.26 -1.90 -24.61
C LYS A 2 -10.15 -2.69 -23.62
N ARG A 3 -10.53 -3.95 -23.93
CA ARG A 3 -11.30 -4.81 -23.00
C ARG A 3 -10.50 -5.36 -21.82
N PHE A 4 -9.17 -5.37 -21.93
CA PHE A 4 -8.29 -5.89 -20.89
C PHE A 4 -8.08 -4.83 -19.80
N LEU A 5 -7.84 -3.56 -20.19
CA LEU A 5 -7.66 -2.47 -19.23
C LEU A 5 -8.84 -2.31 -18.27
N GLY A 6 -10.09 -2.29 -18.77
CA GLY A 6 -11.27 -2.05 -17.95
C GLY A 6 -11.51 -3.08 -16.84
N ARG A 7 -11.13 -4.35 -17.07
CA ARG A 7 -11.28 -5.43 -16.07
C ARG A 7 -10.36 -5.27 -14.86
N TYR A 8 -9.18 -4.68 -15.03
CA TYR A 8 -8.23 -4.44 -13.93
C TYR A 8 -8.36 -3.03 -13.37
N PHE A 9 -8.71 -2.03 -14.19
CA PHE A 9 -8.87 -0.66 -13.74
C PHE A 9 -10.08 -0.47 -12.83
N LEU A 10 -11.20 -1.14 -13.11
CA LEU A 10 -12.41 -1.02 -12.30
C LEU A 10 -12.20 -1.46 -10.84
N PRO A 11 -11.64 -2.65 -10.55
CA PRO A 11 -11.38 -3.05 -9.16
C PRO A 11 -10.30 -2.19 -8.49
N ILE A 12 -9.29 -1.72 -9.23
CA ILE A 12 -8.28 -0.81 -8.67
C ILE A 12 -8.90 0.53 -8.30
N LEU A 13 -9.75 1.10 -9.16
CA LEU A 13 -10.48 2.34 -8.87
C LEU A 13 -11.40 2.15 -7.68
N LEU A 14 -12.21 1.09 -7.67
CA LEU A 14 -13.09 0.77 -6.53
C LEU A 14 -12.31 0.59 -5.23
N GLY A 15 -11.21 -0.16 -5.24
CA GLY A 15 -10.35 -0.37 -4.08
C GLY A 15 -9.70 0.93 -3.61
N SER A 16 -9.21 1.75 -4.54
CA SER A 16 -8.59 3.05 -4.23
C SER A 16 -9.63 4.05 -3.70
N SER A 17 -10.85 4.04 -4.25
CA SER A 17 -11.96 4.86 -3.77
C SER A 17 -12.41 4.42 -2.38
N LEU A 18 -12.57 3.11 -2.14
CA LEU A 18 -12.87 2.60 -0.80
C LEU A 18 -11.78 2.98 0.19
N TYR A 19 -10.52 2.74 -0.15
CA TYR A 19 -9.38 3.13 0.68
C TYR A 19 -9.41 4.63 0.99
N ALA A 20 -9.53 5.46 -0.04
CA ALA A 20 -9.59 6.90 0.11
C ALA A 20 -10.76 7.30 0.99
N LEU A 21 -11.98 6.77 0.78
CA LEU A 21 -13.19 7.16 1.51
C LEU A 21 -13.22 6.70 2.97
N CYS A 22 -12.57 5.58 3.29
CA CYS A 22 -12.68 4.91 4.59
C CYS A 22 -11.48 5.18 5.52
N ARG A 23 -10.40 5.78 4.99
CA ARG A 23 -9.21 6.14 5.76
C ARG A 23 -9.41 7.47 6.52
N PRO A 24 -8.97 7.55 7.79
CA PRO A 24 -8.99 8.81 8.56
C PRO A 24 -8.14 9.92 7.92
N THR A 25 -8.48 11.18 8.26
CA THR A 25 -8.05 12.47 7.66
C THR A 25 -6.60 12.87 7.93
N THR A 26 -5.66 11.93 8.00
CA THR A 26 -4.25 12.24 8.30
C THR A 26 -3.34 12.22 7.06
N LEU A 27 -3.87 11.89 5.88
CA LEU A 27 -3.08 11.72 4.67
C LEU A 27 -2.83 13.03 3.91
N LEU A 28 -1.70 13.10 3.20
CA LEU A 28 -1.25 14.30 2.48
C LEU A 28 -2.28 14.75 1.42
N TYR A 29 -2.92 13.81 0.72
CA TYR A 29 -3.91 14.14 -0.30
C TYR A 29 -5.17 14.79 0.30
N GLU A 30 -5.50 14.53 1.57
CA GLU A 30 -6.62 15.18 2.25
C GLU A 30 -6.36 16.67 2.42
N ARG A 31 -5.08 17.08 2.60
CA ARG A 31 -4.69 18.50 2.61
C ARG A 31 -4.87 19.13 1.24
N ILE A 32 -4.57 18.40 0.17
CA ILE A 32 -4.78 18.88 -1.20
C ILE A 32 -6.28 19.06 -1.45
N VAL A 33 -7.11 18.06 -1.10
CA VAL A 33 -8.57 18.16 -1.27
C VAL A 33 -9.15 19.28 -0.42
N HIS A 34 -8.65 19.49 0.80
CA HIS A 34 -9.04 20.64 1.63
C HIS A 34 -8.78 21.98 0.94
N VAL A 35 -7.68 22.13 0.20
CA VAL A 35 -7.40 23.35 -0.57
C VAL A 35 -8.46 23.60 -1.66
N PHE A 36 -9.00 22.54 -2.27
CA PHE A 36 -9.99 22.66 -3.34
C PHE A 36 -11.44 22.75 -2.84
N VAL A 37 -11.79 22.04 -1.77
CA VAL A 37 -13.16 21.88 -1.25
C VAL A 37 -13.43 22.80 -0.04
N GLY A 38 -12.38 23.30 0.59
CA GLY A 38 -12.45 24.20 1.75
C GLY A 38 -12.89 23.50 3.05
N ASP A 39 -13.39 24.31 3.98
CA ASP A 39 -13.71 23.91 5.36
C ASP A 39 -14.86 22.90 5.48
N SER A 40 -15.56 22.63 4.37
CA SER A 40 -16.60 21.59 4.29
C SER A 40 -16.02 20.17 4.17
N TRP A 41 -14.74 20.04 3.76
CA TRP A 41 -14.10 18.74 3.58
C TRP A 41 -14.03 17.89 4.87
N PRO A 42 -13.62 18.41 6.03
CA PRO A 42 -13.50 17.60 7.25
C PRO A 42 -14.85 17.07 7.77
N SER A 43 -15.96 17.78 7.56
CA SER A 43 -17.30 17.32 7.96
C SER A 43 -17.83 16.27 6.98
N LEU A 44 -17.71 16.51 5.68
CA LEU A 44 -18.04 15.54 4.63
C LEU A 44 -17.26 14.23 4.84
N LYS A 45 -15.95 14.36 5.09
CA LYS A 45 -15.07 13.22 5.27
C LYS A 45 -15.38 12.41 6.52
N ARG A 46 -15.75 13.06 7.63
CA ARG A 46 -16.24 12.37 8.83
C ARG A 46 -17.51 11.57 8.54
N GLY A 47 -18.45 12.12 7.77
CA GLY A 47 -19.65 11.41 7.33
C GLY A 47 -19.32 10.18 6.49
N LEU A 48 -18.42 10.31 5.52
CA LEU A 48 -17.97 9.20 4.67
C LEU A 48 -17.28 8.09 5.47
N ASN A 49 -16.40 8.45 6.41
CA ASN A 49 -15.74 7.50 7.29
C ASN A 49 -16.74 6.75 8.18
N TYR A 50 -17.77 7.44 8.70
CA TYR A 50 -18.83 6.82 9.51
C TYR A 50 -19.63 5.81 8.69
N SER A 51 -20.09 6.21 7.50
CA SER A 51 -20.81 5.32 6.59
C SER A 51 -19.95 4.10 6.22
N CYS A 52 -18.65 4.29 5.97
CA CYS A 52 -17.80 3.18 5.63
C CYS A 52 -17.61 2.18 6.79
N ARG A 53 -17.48 2.66 8.04
CA ARG A 53 -17.48 1.78 9.22
C ARG A 53 -18.78 0.98 9.36
N SER A 54 -19.93 1.59 9.07
CA SER A 54 -21.22 0.88 9.13
C SER A 54 -21.36 -0.20 8.06
N ILE A 55 -20.78 0.00 6.86
CA ILE A 55 -20.84 -0.98 5.76
C ILE A 55 -19.86 -2.14 5.99
N LEU A 56 -18.66 -1.85 6.49
CA LEU A 56 -17.65 -2.87 6.75
C LEU A 56 -17.93 -3.68 8.02
N ALA A 57 -18.81 -3.17 8.91
CA ALA A 57 -19.47 -3.77 10.09
C ALA A 57 -18.58 -4.46 11.15
N ASP A 58 -17.51 -5.13 10.73
CA ASP A 58 -16.52 -5.81 11.53
C ASP A 58 -15.23 -4.98 11.58
N ASP A 59 -14.73 -4.73 12.80
CA ASP A 59 -13.49 -3.99 13.04
C ASP A 59 -12.29 -4.72 12.40
N PHE A 60 -12.37 -6.05 12.28
CA PHE A 60 -11.35 -6.85 11.59
C PHE A 60 -11.34 -6.59 10.08
N ALA A 61 -12.49 -6.67 9.41
CA ALA A 61 -12.60 -6.42 7.97
C ALA A 61 -12.21 -4.98 7.62
N TYR A 62 -12.61 -4.02 8.47
CA TYR A 62 -12.21 -2.63 8.33
C TYR A 62 -10.68 -2.47 8.43
N ARG A 63 -10.04 -3.07 9.43
CA ARG A 63 -8.56 -3.04 9.58
C ARG A 63 -7.87 -3.66 8.37
N LEU A 64 -8.32 -4.84 7.95
CA LEU A 64 -7.72 -5.57 6.84
C LEU A 64 -7.81 -4.81 5.51
N VAL A 65 -8.97 -4.23 5.21
CA VAL A 65 -9.20 -3.53 3.92
C VAL A 65 -8.59 -2.13 3.90
N VAL A 66 -8.67 -1.38 5.01
CA VAL A 66 -8.27 0.04 5.04
C VAL A 66 -6.81 0.23 5.43
N TYR A 67 -6.24 -0.67 6.22
CA TYR A 67 -4.85 -0.55 6.68
C TYR A 67 -3.92 -1.56 6.01
N SER A 68 -4.29 -2.84 5.94
CA SER A 68 -3.39 -3.90 5.45
C SER A 68 -3.38 -4.05 3.92
N LEU A 69 -4.55 -4.02 3.27
CA LEU A 69 -4.68 -4.28 1.83
C LEU A 69 -3.84 -3.33 0.93
N PRO A 70 -3.78 -2.01 1.17
CA PRO A 70 -2.98 -1.10 0.35
C PRO A 70 -1.47 -1.39 0.46
N ASN A 71 -0.98 -1.72 1.66
CA ASN A 71 0.43 -2.04 1.85
C ASN A 71 0.74 -3.42 1.24
N ALA A 72 -0.16 -4.39 1.39
CA ALA A 72 -0.08 -5.68 0.70
C ALA A 72 0.03 -5.53 -0.82
N LEU A 73 -0.83 -4.70 -1.42
CA LEU A 73 -0.82 -4.41 -2.85
C LEU A 73 0.46 -3.68 -3.27
N TRP A 74 0.98 -2.80 -2.43
CA TRP A 74 2.28 -2.17 -2.64
C TRP A 74 3.39 -3.22 -2.70
N HIS A 75 3.51 -4.09 -1.71
CA HIS A 75 4.50 -5.17 -1.68
C HIS A 75 4.37 -6.12 -2.87
N VAL A 76 3.15 -6.51 -3.26
CA VAL A 76 2.93 -7.38 -4.43
C VAL A 76 3.34 -6.69 -5.73
N SER A 77 2.93 -5.43 -5.93
CA SER A 77 3.29 -4.64 -7.12
C SER A 77 4.82 -4.49 -7.23
N LEU A 78 5.44 -4.28 -6.09
CA LEU A 78 6.87 -4.13 -5.91
C LEU A 78 7.62 -5.45 -6.19
N CYS A 79 7.11 -6.59 -5.74
CA CYS A 79 7.60 -7.91 -6.15
C CYS A 79 7.54 -8.11 -7.66
N PHE A 80 6.43 -7.72 -8.29
CA PHE A 80 6.29 -7.80 -9.75
C PHE A 80 7.31 -6.93 -10.48
N VAL A 81 7.51 -5.69 -10.03
CA VAL A 81 8.51 -4.77 -10.60
C VAL A 81 9.93 -5.34 -10.43
N LEU A 82 10.26 -5.90 -9.26
CA LEU A 82 11.56 -6.53 -9.01
C LEU A 82 11.76 -7.77 -9.89
N SER A 83 10.72 -8.61 -10.01
CA SER A 83 10.80 -9.90 -10.71
C SER A 83 10.81 -9.75 -12.23
N PHE A 84 10.04 -8.81 -12.80
CA PHE A 84 9.91 -8.63 -14.23
C PHE A 84 10.64 -7.37 -14.73
N GLY A 85 10.38 -6.23 -14.10
CA GLY A 85 10.93 -4.94 -14.54
C GLY A 85 12.44 -4.90 -14.40
N LEU A 86 12.95 -5.08 -13.19
CA LEU A 86 14.38 -4.94 -12.93
C LEU A 86 15.22 -6.07 -13.50
N LYS A 87 14.72 -7.32 -13.51
CA LYS A 87 15.39 -8.42 -14.21
C LYS A 87 15.55 -8.16 -15.70
N SER A 88 14.52 -7.62 -16.35
CA SER A 88 14.56 -7.31 -17.78
C SER A 88 15.48 -6.13 -18.09
N PHE A 89 15.56 -5.13 -17.21
CA PHE A 89 16.38 -3.94 -17.44
C PHE A 89 17.85 -4.16 -17.10
N TRP A 90 18.16 -4.83 -15.99
CA TRP A 90 19.51 -4.85 -15.39
C TRP A 90 20.16 -6.23 -15.33
N GLY A 91 19.43 -7.30 -15.67
CA GLY A 91 19.94 -8.68 -15.64
C GLY A 91 20.07 -9.27 -14.23
N VAL A 92 20.14 -10.60 -14.13
CA VAL A 92 20.07 -11.34 -12.85
C VAL A 92 21.45 -11.61 -12.24
N LYS A 93 22.53 -11.35 -12.97
CA LYS A 93 23.88 -11.78 -12.58
C LYS A 93 24.70 -10.63 -12.02
N GLY A 94 25.07 -10.72 -10.74
CA GLY A 94 26.12 -9.89 -10.15
C GLY A 94 25.84 -9.43 -8.72
N ALA A 95 26.91 -9.05 -8.02
CA ALA A 95 26.85 -8.45 -6.69
C ALA A 95 26.05 -7.14 -6.67
N VAL A 96 26.07 -6.39 -7.77
CA VAL A 96 25.32 -5.13 -7.93
C VAL A 96 23.81 -5.35 -7.87
N TRP A 97 23.31 -6.42 -8.50
CA TRP A 97 21.89 -6.79 -8.44
C TRP A 97 21.47 -7.17 -7.01
N ARG A 98 22.25 -8.02 -6.35
CA ARG A 98 22.00 -8.42 -4.95
C ARG A 98 22.02 -7.22 -4.00
N PHE A 99 22.95 -6.29 -4.18
CA PHE A 99 23.03 -5.07 -3.38
C PHE A 99 21.79 -4.19 -3.57
N ARG A 100 21.35 -3.97 -4.82
CA ARG A 100 20.13 -3.21 -5.12
C ARG A 100 18.88 -3.85 -4.51
N LEU A 101 18.80 -5.17 -4.54
CA LEU A 101 17.74 -5.93 -3.91
C LEU A 101 17.68 -5.70 -2.39
N VAL A 102 18.83 -5.83 -1.72
CA VAL A 102 18.95 -5.64 -0.27
C VAL A 102 18.60 -4.21 0.13
N LEU A 103 19.16 -3.20 -0.57
CA LEU A 103 18.85 -1.80 -0.31
C LEU A 103 17.35 -1.54 -0.44
N PHE A 104 16.72 -2.14 -1.45
CA PHE A 104 15.30 -1.98 -1.72
C PHE A 104 14.43 -2.63 -0.64
N LEU A 105 14.75 -3.87 -0.21
CA LEU A 105 14.07 -4.52 0.91
C LEU A 105 14.25 -3.73 2.22
N PHE A 106 15.41 -3.12 2.41
CA PHE A 106 15.69 -2.26 3.55
C PHE A 106 14.77 -1.02 3.54
N VAL A 107 14.62 -0.34 2.40
CA VAL A 107 13.70 0.79 2.25
C VAL A 107 12.24 0.38 2.47
N ALA A 108 11.86 -0.85 2.12
CA ALA A 108 10.51 -1.36 2.36
C ALA A 108 10.27 -1.70 3.85
N PHE A 109 11.24 -2.30 4.54
CA PHE A 109 11.10 -2.73 5.94
C PHE A 109 11.29 -1.61 6.97
N VAL A 110 12.19 -0.66 6.70
CA VAL A 110 12.58 0.37 7.67
C VAL A 110 11.40 1.23 8.12
N PRO A 111 10.49 1.72 7.24
CA PRO A 111 9.35 2.51 7.67
C PRO A 111 8.44 1.76 8.65
N ASP A 112 8.16 0.47 8.41
CA ASP A 112 7.30 -0.33 9.29
C ASP A 112 8.00 -0.66 10.61
N PHE A 113 9.30 -0.94 10.58
CA PHE A 113 10.09 -1.13 11.80
C PHE A 113 10.18 0.16 12.64
N LEU A 114 10.32 1.32 12.00
CA LEU A 114 10.32 2.61 12.71
C LEU A 114 8.92 2.95 13.27
N GLN A 115 7.84 2.53 12.60
CA GLN A 115 6.48 2.63 13.13
C GLN A 115 6.28 1.69 14.32
N PHE A 116 6.82 0.46 14.28
CA PHE A 116 6.81 -0.48 15.41
C PHE A 116 7.48 0.10 16.66
N LEU A 117 8.63 0.76 16.47
CA LEU A 117 9.36 1.43 17.55
C LEU A 117 8.72 2.75 18.01
N GLY A 118 7.63 3.20 17.36
CA GLY A 118 6.97 4.49 17.65
C GLY A 118 7.80 5.71 17.24
N LEU A 119 8.87 5.54 16.46
CA LEU A 119 9.75 6.62 16.01
C LEU A 119 9.17 7.37 14.80
N LEU A 120 8.28 6.71 14.05
CA LEU A 120 7.60 7.29 12.90
C LEU A 120 6.08 7.23 13.13
N PRO A 121 5.35 8.34 12.95
CA PRO A 121 3.90 8.33 13.10
C PRO A 121 3.28 7.44 12.02
N GLY A 122 2.58 6.40 12.45
CA GLY A 122 1.95 5.41 11.57
C GLY A 122 1.28 4.30 12.36
N THR A 123 0.65 3.38 11.65
CA THR A 123 0.03 2.18 12.21
C THR A 123 0.85 1.00 11.78
N PHE A 124 1.60 0.43 12.73
CA PHE A 124 2.27 -0.83 12.55
C PHE A 124 1.26 -1.95 12.33
N ASP A 125 1.41 -2.69 11.23
CA ASP A 125 0.62 -3.88 10.93
C ASP A 125 1.55 -5.09 10.77
N VAL A 126 1.30 -6.13 11.57
CA VAL A 126 2.08 -7.38 11.52
C VAL A 126 1.93 -8.08 10.17
N LEU A 127 0.78 -7.90 9.50
CA LEU A 127 0.55 -8.45 8.17
C LEU A 127 1.50 -7.84 7.14
N ASP A 128 1.88 -6.57 7.32
CA ASP A 128 2.79 -5.87 6.41
C ASP A 128 4.21 -6.45 6.49
N ILE A 129 4.69 -6.76 7.70
CA ILE A 129 5.95 -7.51 7.86
C ILE A 129 5.84 -8.90 7.23
N ALA A 130 4.75 -9.63 7.51
CA ALA A 130 4.59 -10.99 6.99
C ALA A 130 4.60 -11.00 5.45
N LEU A 131 3.96 -10.01 4.84
CA LEU A 131 3.93 -9.83 3.38
C LEU A 131 5.27 -9.35 2.83
N ALA A 132 5.95 -8.41 3.50
CA ALA A 132 7.30 -7.98 3.14
C ALA A 132 8.31 -9.15 3.22
N PHE A 133 8.14 -10.04 4.18
CA PHE A 133 8.94 -11.26 4.33
C PHE A 133 8.66 -12.27 3.23
N LEU A 134 7.37 -12.57 2.95
CA LEU A 134 6.98 -13.43 1.83
C LEU A 134 7.44 -12.88 0.48
N ALA A 135 7.33 -11.57 0.29
CA ALA A 135 7.85 -10.84 -0.85
C ALA A 135 9.37 -11.06 -1.01
N SER A 136 10.12 -10.97 0.08
CA SER A 136 11.56 -11.20 0.11
C SER A 136 11.92 -12.63 -0.27
N ILE A 137 11.18 -13.63 0.25
CA ILE A 137 11.36 -15.05 -0.10
C ILE A 137 11.08 -15.28 -1.58
N PHE A 138 9.97 -14.76 -2.10
CA PHE A 138 9.59 -14.93 -3.49
C PHE A 138 10.66 -14.34 -4.41
N VAL A 139 11.09 -13.11 -4.14
CA VAL A 139 12.15 -12.45 -4.90
C VAL A 139 13.45 -13.24 -4.84
N TRP A 140 13.86 -13.73 -3.67
CA TRP A 140 15.05 -14.57 -3.50
C TRP A 140 14.96 -15.89 -4.27
N SER A 141 13.81 -16.57 -4.22
CA SER A 141 13.61 -17.85 -4.91
C SER A 141 13.60 -17.73 -6.43
N VAL A 142 13.26 -16.55 -6.93
CA VAL A 142 13.12 -16.29 -8.36
C VAL A 142 14.44 -15.80 -8.95
N THR A 143 15.32 -15.13 -8.20
CA THR A 143 16.67 -14.69 -8.63
C THR A 143 17.71 -15.80 -8.63
#